data_AF-A0AAW2XT78-F1
#
_entry.id   AF-A0AAW2XT78-F1
#
_cell.length_a   1.000
_cell.length_b   1.000
_cell.length_c   1.000
_cell.angle_alpha   90.00
_cell.angle_beta   90.00
_cell.angle_gamma   90.00
#
_symmetry.space_group_name_H-M   'P 1'
#
loop_
_entity.id
_entity.type
_entity.pdbx_description
1 polymer ?
#
loop_
_entity_poly.entity_id
_entity_poly.type
_entity_poly.pdbx_seq_one_letter_code
_entity_poly.pdbx_strand_id
1 'polypeptide(L)' 'MEKHLRKQGLKGNSYRFLFGDARETAVMYNESYSKPISINEDLGPRVIPFIYKTLRTYGASTFI' A
#
# COMPACT_ATOMS: atom_id res chain seq x y z
N MET A 1 16.34 -7.92 -7.02
CA MET A 1 14.92 -8.33 -7.07
C MET A 1 14.08 -7.33 -7.84
N GLU A 2 14.05 -6.04 -7.45
CA GLU A 2 13.25 -5.01 -8.13
C GLU A 2 13.44 -4.96 -9.66
N LYS A 3 14.68 -4.99 -10.16
CA LYS A 3 14.96 -4.98 -11.62
C LYS A 3 14.25 -6.12 -12.38
N HIS A 4 14.09 -7.29 -11.77
CA HIS A 4 13.41 -8.43 -12.40
C HIS A 4 11.89 -8.22 -12.42
N LEU A 5 11.31 -7.70 -11.34
CA LEU A 5 9.88 -7.38 -11.25
C LEU A 5 9.50 -6.28 -12.24
N ARG A 6 10.33 -5.23 -12.36
CA ARG A 6 10.13 -4.16 -13.35
C ARG A 6 10.24 -4.68 -14.80
N LYS A 7 11.15 -5.63 -15.06
CA LYS A 7 11.25 -6.30 -16.38
C LYS A 7 10.00 -7.12 -16.72
N GLN A 8 9.28 -7.64 -15.73
CA GLN A 8 7.99 -8.32 -15.91
C GLN A 8 6.82 -7.33 -16.13
N GLY A 9 7.08 -6.03 -16.17
CA GLY A 9 6.06 -4.99 -16.32
C GLY A 9 5.34 -4.62 -15.02
N LEU A 10 5.76 -5.18 -13.88
CA LEU A 10 5.19 -4.83 -12.58
C LEU A 10 5.67 -3.44 -12.14
N LYS A 11 4.74 -2.65 -11.64
CA LYS A 11 5.00 -1.31 -11.09
C LYS A 11 4.95 -1.36 -9.56
N GLY A 12 5.48 -0.36 -8.89
CA GLY A 12 5.58 -0.37 -7.43
C GLY A 12 6.65 0.59 -6.93
N ASN A 13 6.63 0.81 -5.62
CA ASN A 13 7.62 1.64 -4.94
C ASN A 13 9.03 1.07 -5.12
N SER A 14 10.01 1.97 -5.17
CA SER A 14 11.41 1.56 -5.21
C SER A 14 11.85 1.04 -3.84
N TYR A 15 12.63 -0.03 -3.85
CA TYR A 15 13.15 -0.67 -2.66
C TYR A 15 14.00 0.30 -1.84
N ARG A 16 13.64 0.47 -0.56
CA ARG A 16 14.42 1.24 0.43
C ARG A 16 14.98 0.30 1.50
N PHE A 17 16.27 0.41 1.76
CA PHE A 17 17.00 -0.46 2.69
C PHE A 17 16.58 -0.24 4.17
N LEU A 18 16.50 -1.32 4.95
CA LEU A 18 16.13 -1.43 6.37
C LEU A 18 14.70 -1.09 6.76
N PHE A 19 14.16 0.04 6.30
CA PHE A 19 12.85 0.52 6.76
C PHE A 19 11.80 0.64 5.65
N GLY A 20 12.20 0.46 4.38
CA GLY A 20 11.25 0.38 3.27
C GLY A 20 10.20 1.50 3.31
N ASP A 21 8.95 1.06 3.19
CA ASP A 21 7.73 1.84 3.39
C ASP A 21 7.10 1.62 4.77
N ALA A 22 7.80 0.98 5.72
CA ALA A 22 7.22 0.59 7.01
C ALA A 22 6.71 1.78 7.82
N ARG A 23 7.43 2.91 7.80
CA ARG A 23 6.99 4.15 8.46
C ARG A 23 5.72 4.73 7.82
N GLU A 24 5.69 4.83 6.49
CA GLU A 24 4.53 5.33 5.74
C GLU A 24 3.32 4.42 5.95
N THR A 25 3.56 3.11 6.01
CA THR A 25 2.56 2.09 6.29
C THR A 25 1.97 2.27 7.69
N ALA A 26 2.82 2.41 8.71
CA ALA A 26 2.38 2.62 10.10
C ALA A 26 1.56 3.91 10.28
N VAL A 27 1.98 5.01 9.62
CA VAL A 27 1.22 6.27 9.64
C VAL A 27 -0.16 6.07 9.01
N MET A 28 -0.23 5.43 7.85
CA MET A 28 -1.49 5.22 7.13
C MET A 28 -2.46 4.30 7.90
N TYR A 29 -1.94 3.28 8.60
CA TYR A 29 -2.74 2.47 9.52
C TYR A 29 -3.27 3.32 10.67
N ASN A 30 -2.41 4.13 11.32
CA ASN A 30 -2.84 4.99 12.42
C ASN A 30 -3.94 5.98 12.00
N GLU A 31 -3.81 6.60 10.82
CA GLU A 31 -4.82 7.50 10.25
C GLU A 31 -6.13 6.78 9.88
N SER A 32 -6.04 5.51 9.49
CA SER A 32 -7.22 4.71 9.14
C SER A 32 -7.99 4.26 10.38
N TYR A 33 -7.28 3.92 11.45
CA TYR A 33 -7.88 3.50 12.72
C TYR A 33 -8.41 4.68 13.55
N SER A 34 -7.87 5.89 13.39
CA SER A 34 -8.36 7.09 14.10
C SER A 34 -9.74 7.54 13.63
N LYS A 35 -10.14 7.18 12.41
CA LYS A 35 -11.46 7.52 11.85
C LYS A 35 -12.55 6.61 12.44
N PRO A 36 -13.77 7.11 12.69
CA PRO A 36 -14.88 6.28 13.15
C PRO A 36 -15.22 5.18 12.12
N ILE A 37 -15.70 4.03 12.60
CA ILE A 37 -16.14 2.92 11.73
C ILE A 37 -17.55 3.25 11.25
N SER A 38 -17.72 3.46 9.95
CA SER A 38 -19.05 3.58 9.34
C SER A 38 -19.49 2.21 8.84
N ILE A 39 -20.69 1.79 9.23
CA ILE A 39 -21.27 0.48 8.91
C ILE A 39 -21.61 0.30 7.41
N ASN A 40 -21.70 1.39 6.66
CA ASN A 40 -22.09 1.39 5.24
C ASN A 40 -20.92 1.70 4.29
N GLU A 41 -19.71 1.94 4.81
CA GLU A 41 -18.54 2.29 3.99
C GLU A 41 -17.64 1.08 3.73
N ASP A 42 -16.93 1.12 2.60
CA ASP A 42 -15.96 0.10 2.25
C ASP A 42 -14.84 0.03 3.30
N LEU A 43 -14.65 -1.15 3.89
CA LEU A 43 -13.66 -1.40 4.93
C LEU A 43 -12.26 -1.67 4.35
N GLY A 44 -12.15 -1.93 3.04
CA GLY A 44 -10.88 -2.20 2.36
C GLY A 44 -9.78 -1.18 2.65
N PRO A 45 -10.01 0.14 2.46
CA PRO A 45 -9.07 1.20 2.77
C PRO A 45 -8.68 1.28 4.25
N ARG A 46 -9.50 0.75 5.16
CA ARG A 46 -9.22 0.75 6.60
C ARG A 46 -8.40 -0.45 7.04
N VAL A 47 -8.74 -1.63 6.51
CA VAL A 47 -8.11 -2.91 6.89
C VAL A 47 -6.74 -3.07 6.23
N ILE A 48 -6.60 -2.64 4.97
CA ILE A 48 -5.35 -2.73 4.20
C ILE A 48 -5.04 -1.42 3.46
N PRO A 49 -4.91 -0.28 4.19
CA PRO A 49 -4.73 1.05 3.60
C PRO A 49 -3.56 1.12 2.60
N PHE A 50 -2.44 0.52 2.98
CA PHE A 50 -1.23 0.53 2.15
C PHE A 50 -1.43 -0.20 0.82
N ILE A 51 -1.98 -1.42 0.85
CA ILE A 51 -2.24 -2.21 -0.35
C ILE A 51 -3.29 -1.51 -1.22
N TYR A 52 -4.34 -0.98 -0.61
CA TYR A 52 -5.39 -0.24 -1.30
C TYR A 52 -4.84 0.98 -2.04
N LYS A 53 -3.96 1.76 -1.39
CA LYS A 53 -3.26 2.89 -2.02
C LYS A 53 -2.37 2.43 -3.17
N THR A 54 -1.59 1.37 -2.98
CA THR A 54 -0.66 0.84 -3.98
C THR A 54 -1.40 0.35 -5.22
N LEU A 55 -2.50 -0.40 -5.05
CA LEU A 55 -3.37 -0.83 -6.14
C LEU A 55 -4.00 0.36 -6.87
N ARG A 56 -4.45 1.40 -6.15
CA ARG A 56 -5.01 2.60 -6.77
C ARG A 56 -3.97 3.41 -7.56
N THR A 57 -2.71 3.37 -7.12
CA THR A 57 -1.62 4.16 -7.71
C THR A 57 -1.00 3.46 -8.92
N TYR A 58 -0.77 2.15 -8.82
CA TYR A 58 -0.03 1.38 -9.83
C TYR A 58 -0.90 0.39 -10.62
N GLY A 59 -2.14 0.15 -10.19
CA GLY A 59 -3.06 -0.81 -10.78
C GLY A 59 -2.83 -2.24 -10.27
N ALA A 60 -3.52 -3.20 -10.89
CA ALA A 60 -3.48 -4.62 -10.51
C ALA A 60 -2.08 -5.26 -10.71
N SER A 61 -1.29 -4.74 -11.66
CA SER A 61 0.06 -5.22 -11.94
C SER A 61 1.11 -4.49 -11.08
N THR A 62 0.95 -4.59 -9.76
CA THR A 62 1.84 -3.94 -8.78
C THR A 62 2.54 -4.94 -7.87
N PHE A 63 3.74 -4.59 -7.41
CA PHE A 63 4.42 -5.26 -6.30
C PHE A 63 4.50 -4.33 -5.09
N ILE A 64 4.66 -4.94 -3.91
CA ILE A 64 4.71 -4.30 -2.60
C ILE A 64 6.08 -4.58 -1.97
#